data_AF-A0A2D6SWJ2-F1
#
_entry.id   AF-A0A2D6SWJ2-F1
#
_cell.length_a   1.000
_cell.length_b   1.000
_cell.length_c   1.000
_cell.angle_alpha   90.00
_cell.angle_beta   90.00
_cell.angle_gamma   90.00
#
_symmetry.space_group_name_H-M   'P 1'
#
loop_
_entity.id
_entity.type
_entity.pdbx_description
1 polymer ?
#
loop_
_entity_poly.entity_id
_entity_poly.type
_entity_poly.pdbx_seq_one_letter_code
_entity_poly.pdbx_strand_id
1 'polypeptide(L)'
;MDLFLPELSSADAQTHLGPVVTPDASDGKLAHLDGLNLSRAWMLEGILTGLPKDDSRTLALHSLAERHRDVGLAAVTGKHYAGSHWLASFAVYLLTRRGVESSLHE
;
A
#
# COMPACT_ATOMS: atom_id res chain seq x y z
N MET A 1 10.05 -18.44 -7.08
CA MET A 1 9.05 -17.46 -6.63
C MET A 1 7.68 -18.11 -6.37
N ASP A 2 7.41 -19.27 -6.96
CA ASP A 2 6.10 -19.95 -6.95
C ASP A 2 5.61 -20.39 -5.55
N LEU A 3 6.52 -20.53 -4.58
CA LEU A 3 6.18 -20.88 -3.18
C LEU A 3 5.94 -19.67 -2.28
N PHE A 4 6.17 -18.44 -2.76
CA PHE A 4 5.96 -17.24 -1.96
C PHE A 4 4.48 -16.90 -1.95
N LEU A 5 3.78 -17.04 -0.82
CA LEU A 5 2.38 -16.61 -0.65
C LEU A 5 1.44 -17.00 -1.82
N PRO A 6 1.33 -18.30 -2.16
CA PRO A 6 0.56 -18.77 -3.33
C PRO A 6 -0.94 -18.48 -3.21
N GLU A 7 -1.45 -18.29 -2.00
CA GLU A 7 -2.86 -18.07 -1.70
C GLU A 7 -3.31 -16.61 -1.84
N LEU A 8 -2.42 -15.67 -2.22
CA LEU A 8 -2.80 -14.26 -2.38
C LEU A 8 -3.78 -13.99 -3.52
N SER A 9 -3.93 -14.94 -4.44
CA SER A 9 -4.97 -14.90 -5.47
C SER A 9 -6.37 -15.19 -4.90
N SER A 10 -6.48 -15.67 -3.66
CA SER A 10 -7.77 -15.96 -3.01
C SER A 10 -8.49 -14.69 -2.52
N ALA A 11 -9.82 -14.76 -2.48
CA ALA A 11 -10.65 -13.69 -1.92
C ALA A 11 -10.39 -13.47 -0.41
N ASP A 12 -10.03 -14.53 0.32
CA ASP A 12 -9.76 -14.47 1.76
C ASP A 12 -8.49 -13.64 2.04
N ALA A 13 -7.43 -13.85 1.26
CA ALA A 13 -6.21 -13.05 1.38
C ALA A 13 -6.48 -11.56 1.14
N GLN A 14 -7.31 -11.22 0.15
CA GLN A 14 -7.71 -9.85 -0.15
C GLN A 14 -8.54 -9.19 0.95
N THR A 15 -9.28 -10.00 1.72
CA THR A 15 -10.08 -9.56 2.87
C THR A 15 -9.21 -9.30 4.08
N HIS A 16 -8.28 -10.21 4.39
CA HIS A 16 -7.42 -10.10 5.56
C HIS A 16 -6.31 -9.06 5.43
N LEU A 17 -5.85 -8.78 4.20
CA LEU A 17 -4.77 -7.83 3.95
C LEU A 17 -5.27 -6.43 3.57
N GLY A 18 -6.58 -6.21 3.48
CA GLY A 18 -7.17 -4.96 3.05
C GLY A 18 -6.78 -3.72 3.89
N PRO A 19 -7.16 -2.51 3.41
CA PRO A 19 -6.92 -1.27 4.14
C PRO A 19 -7.47 -1.27 5.55
N VAL A 20 -6.73 -0.66 6.46
CA VAL A 20 -7.19 -0.44 7.84
C VAL A 20 -7.80 0.95 7.94
N VAL A 21 -8.89 1.08 8.68
CA VAL A 21 -9.55 2.37 8.92
C VAL A 21 -9.06 2.94 10.24
N THR A 22 -8.63 4.20 10.25
CA THR A 22 -8.31 4.95 11.47
C THR A 22 -9.62 5.36 12.19
N PRO A 23 -9.90 4.85 13.40
CA PRO A 23 -11.16 5.15 14.09
C PRO A 23 -11.24 6.60 14.61
N ASP A 24 -10.09 7.19 14.94
CA ASP A 24 -9.97 8.58 15.39
C ASP A 24 -8.66 9.17 14.85
N ALA A 25 -8.76 10.03 13.83
CA ALA A 25 -7.62 10.68 13.19
C ALA A 25 -7.02 11.83 14.02
N SER A 26 -7.67 12.24 15.11
CA SER A 26 -7.14 13.23 16.06
C SER A 26 -6.20 12.58 17.09
N ASP A 27 -6.35 11.28 17.32
CA ASP A 27 -5.40 10.49 18.09
C ASP A 27 -4.16 10.19 17.23
N GLY A 28 -3.05 10.84 17.57
CA GLY A 28 -1.77 10.66 16.86
C GLY A 28 -1.27 9.21 16.85
N LYS A 29 -1.65 8.36 17.81
CA LYS A 29 -1.32 6.92 17.79
C LYS A 29 -2.14 6.19 16.75
N LEU A 30 -3.45 6.42 16.71
CA LEU A 30 -4.34 5.74 15.76
C LEU A 30 -4.12 6.22 14.32
N ALA A 31 -3.72 7.48 14.13
CA ALA A 31 -3.30 8.00 12.83
C ALA A 31 -2.21 7.14 12.17
N HIS A 32 -1.40 6.39 12.94
CA HIS A 32 -0.37 5.50 12.38
C HIS A 32 -0.93 4.45 11.42
N LEU A 33 -2.21 4.09 11.53
CA LEU A 33 -2.88 3.17 10.63
C LEU A 33 -2.99 3.73 9.19
N ASP A 34 -3.10 5.04 9.03
CA ASP A 34 -3.12 5.67 7.70
C ASP A 34 -1.77 5.55 6.99
N GLY A 35 -0.67 5.72 7.74
CA GLY A 35 0.68 5.54 7.19
C GLY A 35 1.03 4.08 6.95
N LEU A 36 0.42 3.16 7.70
CA LEU A 36 0.49 1.73 7.40
C LEU A 36 -0.13 1.43 6.04
N ASN A 37 -1.27 2.04 5.69
CA ASN A 37 -1.86 1.89 4.36
C ASN A 37 -0.91 2.42 3.27
N LEU A 38 -0.36 3.63 3.42
CA LEU A 38 0.62 4.19 2.46
C LEU A 38 1.85 3.29 2.28
N SER A 39 2.39 2.78 3.40
CA SER A 39 3.54 1.87 3.39
C SER A 39 3.22 0.57 2.65
N ARG A 40 2.05 -0.03 2.92
CA ARG A 40 1.62 -1.26 2.26
C ARG A 40 1.42 -1.06 0.77
N ALA A 41 0.80 0.03 0.33
CA ALA A 41 0.68 0.36 -1.08
C ALA A 41 2.07 0.38 -1.76
N TRP A 42 3.03 1.11 -1.18
CA TRP A 42 4.39 1.23 -1.72
C TRP A 42 5.13 -0.11 -1.76
N MET A 43 5.05 -0.91 -0.70
CA MET A 43 5.68 -2.24 -0.64
C MET A 43 5.05 -3.22 -1.64
N LEU A 44 3.72 -3.19 -1.81
CA LEU A 44 3.02 -4.03 -2.78
C LEU A 44 3.42 -3.66 -4.22
N GLU A 45 3.58 -2.38 -4.54
CA GLU A 45 4.14 -1.94 -5.82
C GLU A 45 5.56 -2.48 -6.05
N GLY A 46 6.40 -2.50 -5.02
CA GLY A 46 7.74 -3.09 -5.11
C GLY A 46 7.74 -4.61 -5.26
N ILE A 47 6.80 -5.32 -4.61
CA ILE A 47 6.64 -6.77 -4.81
C ILE A 47 6.23 -7.05 -6.26
N LEU A 48 5.28 -6.28 -6.80
CA LEU A 48 4.80 -6.43 -8.17
C LEU A 48 5.92 -6.33 -9.21
N THR A 49 6.94 -5.47 -8.99
CA THR A 49 8.09 -5.37 -9.91
C THR A 49 9.01 -6.57 -9.88
N GLY A 50 8.96 -7.40 -8.84
CA GLY A 50 9.77 -8.62 -8.70
C GLY A 50 9.07 -9.89 -9.16
N LEU A 51 7.79 -9.82 -9.56
CA LEU A 51 7.03 -10.98 -10.00
C LEU A 51 7.27 -11.31 -11.48
N PRO A 52 7.18 -12.60 -11.88
CA PRO A 52 7.08 -12.98 -13.28
C PRO A 52 5.89 -12.29 -13.97
N LYS A 53 6.01 -12.01 -15.28
CA LYS A 53 4.97 -11.29 -16.05
C LYS A 53 3.60 -11.97 -16.00
N ASP A 54 3.56 -13.30 -15.98
CA ASP A 54 2.33 -14.10 -15.99
C ASP A 54 1.98 -14.66 -14.60
N ASP A 55 2.47 -14.03 -13.53
CA ASP A 55 2.18 -14.47 -12.18
C ASP A 55 0.71 -14.27 -11.81
N SER A 56 0.05 -15.33 -11.36
CA SER A 56 -1.38 -15.36 -11.04
C SER A 56 -1.78 -14.41 -9.89
N ARG A 57 -0.82 -13.97 -9.07
CA ARG A 57 -1.06 -13.06 -7.94
C ARG A 57 -1.14 -11.59 -8.38
N THR A 58 -0.65 -11.25 -9.57
CA THR A 58 -0.49 -9.86 -10.05
C THR A 58 -1.77 -9.04 -9.93
N LEU A 59 -2.91 -9.57 -10.42
CA LEU A 59 -4.19 -8.85 -10.37
C LEU A 59 -4.65 -8.56 -8.93
N ALA A 60 -4.53 -9.54 -8.04
CA ALA A 60 -4.94 -9.40 -6.65
C ALA A 60 -4.05 -8.39 -5.89
N LEU A 61 -2.73 -8.47 -6.11
CA LEU A 61 -1.76 -7.57 -5.48
C LEU A 61 -1.90 -6.13 -5.98
N HIS A 62 -2.16 -5.94 -7.28
CA HIS A 62 -2.43 -4.61 -7.84
C HIS A 62 -3.70 -4.01 -7.25
N SER A 63 -4.79 -4.79 -7.19
CA SER A 63 -6.04 -4.34 -6.56
C SER A 63 -5.84 -3.96 -5.09
N LEU A 64 -5.06 -4.75 -4.35
CA LEU A 64 -4.76 -4.47 -2.95
C LEU A 64 -3.89 -3.21 -2.77
N ALA A 65 -2.89 -3.03 -3.64
CA ALA A 65 -2.02 -1.84 -3.63
C ALA A 65 -2.83 -0.56 -3.86
N GLU A 66 -3.72 -0.56 -4.86
CA GLU A 66 -4.58 0.58 -5.18
C GLU A 66 -5.53 0.91 -4.04
N ARG A 67 -6.19 -0.09 -3.43
CA ARG A 67 -7.07 0.15 -2.27
C ARG A 67 -6.33 0.79 -1.10
N HIS A 68 -5.10 0.35 -0.82
CA HIS A 68 -4.27 0.98 0.22
C HIS A 68 -3.83 2.39 -0.14
N ARG A 69 -3.46 2.62 -1.42
CA ARG A 69 -3.10 3.94 -1.95
C ARG A 69 -4.25 4.92 -1.73
N ASP A 70 -5.45 4.56 -2.14
CA ASP A 70 -6.62 5.43 -2.09
C ASP A 70 -6.96 5.84 -0.65
N VAL A 71 -7.06 4.87 0.25
CA VAL A 71 -7.34 5.13 1.68
C VAL A 71 -6.23 5.95 2.32
N GLY A 72 -4.97 5.58 2.08
CA GLY A 72 -3.82 6.26 2.67
C GLY A 72 -3.68 7.71 2.20
N LEU A 73 -3.82 7.96 0.90
CA LEU A 73 -3.69 9.31 0.34
C LEU A 73 -4.85 10.22 0.74
N ALA A 74 -6.07 9.68 0.87
CA ALA A 74 -7.20 10.44 1.39
C ALA A 74 -6.90 10.99 2.81
N ALA A 75 -6.26 10.18 3.66
CA ALA A 75 -5.90 10.59 5.03
C ALA A 75 -4.82 11.69 5.10
N VAL A 76 -3.91 11.76 4.12
CA VAL A 76 -2.86 12.81 4.05
C VAL A 76 -3.47 14.21 3.96
N THR A 77 -4.61 14.33 3.28
CA THR A 77 -5.32 15.61 3.09
C THR A 77 -6.17 16.06 4.28
N GLY A 78 -6.16 15.29 5.38
CA GLY A 78 -6.97 15.52 6.57
C GLY A 78 -6.61 16.79 7.35
N LYS A 79 -7.55 17.27 8.16
CA LYS A 79 -7.44 18.52 8.95
C LYS A 79 -6.53 18.42 10.19
N HIS A 80 -6.16 17.21 10.60
CA HIS A 80 -5.45 16.97 11.86
C HIS A 80 -3.92 16.95 11.64
N TYR A 81 -3.26 18.02 12.08
CA TYR A 81 -1.81 18.21 11.95
C TYR A 81 -0.97 17.04 12.49
N ALA A 82 -1.43 16.44 13.60
CA ALA A 82 -0.73 15.33 14.26
C ALA A 82 -0.57 14.10 13.36
N GLY A 83 -1.50 13.88 12.43
CA GLY A 83 -1.39 12.86 11.38
C GLY A 83 -0.66 13.36 10.14
N SER A 84 -1.07 14.51 9.61
CA SER A 84 -0.68 14.95 8.28
C SER A 84 0.83 15.23 8.11
N HIS A 85 1.53 15.69 9.15
CA HIS A 85 2.95 16.05 9.05
C HIS A 85 3.86 14.85 8.75
N TRP A 86 3.59 13.69 9.35
CA TRP A 86 4.42 12.50 9.15
C TRP A 86 3.91 11.63 7.99
N LEU A 87 2.59 11.62 7.73
CA LEU A 87 1.99 10.90 6.61
C LEU A 87 2.56 11.36 5.26
N ALA A 88 2.89 12.64 5.14
CA ALA A 88 3.53 13.19 3.94
C ALA A 88 4.82 12.44 3.56
N SER A 89 5.63 12.01 4.54
CA SER A 89 6.86 11.24 4.28
C SER A 89 6.57 9.91 3.61
N PHE A 90 5.55 9.19 4.07
CA PHE A 90 5.13 7.92 3.47
C PHE A 90 4.51 8.12 2.08
N ALA A 91 3.71 9.18 1.92
CA ALA A 91 3.14 9.55 0.64
C ALA A 91 4.22 9.88 -0.40
N VAL A 92 5.33 10.52 -0.01
CA VAL A 92 6.47 10.78 -0.91
C VAL A 92 7.06 9.47 -1.43
N TYR A 93 7.30 8.47 -0.57
CA TYR A 93 7.83 7.17 -1.01
C TYR A 93 6.89 6.50 -2.03
N LEU A 94 5.59 6.48 -1.73
CA LEU A 94 4.58 5.92 -2.62
C LEU A 94 4.50 6.67 -3.96
N LEU A 95 4.34 8.00 -3.94
CA LEU A 95 4.09 8.80 -5.14
C LEU A 95 5.33 8.94 -6.03
N THR A 96 6.52 8.96 -5.44
CA THR A 96 7.77 8.97 -6.21
C THR A 96 8.25 7.58 -6.59
N ARG A 97 7.56 6.53 -6.12
CA ARG A 97 7.95 5.13 -6.25
C ARG A 97 9.41 4.92 -5.82
N ARG A 98 9.84 5.63 -4.76
CA ARG A 98 11.25 5.64 -4.36
C ARG A 98 11.72 4.22 -4.08
N GLY A 99 12.82 3.80 -4.69
CA GLY A 99 13.36 2.45 -4.49
C GLY A 99 12.59 1.32 -5.16
N VAL A 100 11.54 1.64 -5.95
CA VAL A 100 10.89 0.68 -6.85
C VAL A 100 11.44 0.94 -8.25
N GLU A 101 12.25 0.03 -8.77
CA GLU A 101 12.81 0.16 -10.12
C GLU A 101 11.67 0.12 -11.15
N SER A 102 11.62 1.11 -12.04
CA SER A 102 10.78 1.02 -13.21
C SER A 102 11.46 0.04 -14.16
N SER A 103 10.82 -1.09 -14.45
CA SER A 103 11.26 -1.94 -15.56
C SER A 103 10.96 -1.19 -16.86
N LEU A 104 11.85 -0.26 -17.21
CA LEU A 104 12.07 0.11 -18.60
C LEU A 104 12.69 -1.13 -19.25
N HIS A 105 11.85 -2.07 -19.65
CA HIS A 105 12.24 -3.16 -20.54
C HIS A 105 11.75 -2.78 -21.92
N GLU A 106 12.67 -2.24 -22.73
CA GLU A 106 12.62 -2.37 -24.19
C GLU A 106 12.72 -3.85 -24.60
#